data_AF-K2D7K4-F1
#
_entry.id   AF-K2D7K4-F1
#
_cell.length_a   1.000
_cell.length_b   1.000
_cell.length_c   1.000
_cell.angle_alpha   90.00
_cell.angle_beta   90.00
_cell.angle_gamma   90.00
#
_symmetry.space_group_name_H-M   'P 1'
#
loop_
_entity.id
_entity.type
_entity.pdbx_description
1 polymer ?
#
loop_
_entity_poly.entity_id
_entity_poly.type
_entity_poly.pdbx_seq_one_letter_code
_entity_poly.pdbx_strand_id
1 'polypeptide(L)'
;MVNIGPNFDEAIETLKKLGPKHRYLISGYPPFLRMLFYFTTKNKLDLHRYHIDVLTGGEGFVEEWRDLIKQHLGPSALIFSAYGSTDKGLGEGIETPLTITIRNLYRILLDVVKVSSSTQRVSSKFLDSPFSIDIAGAISLFNNIFHINPAKESRIPMVFQTDPLTYFHQQIYKNRNGNNVQEVLTTNLKTYSSQAVIKYNIEDESGICGFDKMMNGFKSIGIDPIAFSKRLPHSDSRFLPFPFFFVFGRSTGMLSVDGANIFPEEIGRAIEHSEIGSLVNSFRIKLSPDYRFAIELE
;
A
#
# COMPACT_ATOMS: atom_id res chain seq x y z
N MET A 1 -9.21 -19.79 -12.58
CA MET A 1 -9.03 -19.20 -11.23
C MET A 1 -9.75 -20.12 -10.26
N VAL A 2 -9.04 -20.70 -9.29
CA VAL A 2 -9.64 -21.56 -8.27
C VAL A 2 -9.72 -20.73 -7.00
N ASN A 3 -10.92 -20.55 -6.46
CA ASN A 3 -11.10 -19.90 -5.16
C ASN A 3 -11.02 -20.98 -4.08
N ILE A 4 -10.00 -20.88 -3.23
CA ILE A 4 -9.70 -21.80 -2.12
C ILE A 4 -10.14 -21.23 -0.76
N GLY A 5 -10.83 -20.09 -0.76
CA GLY A 5 -11.25 -19.40 0.46
C GLY A 5 -10.08 -18.98 1.37
N PRO A 6 -10.36 -18.62 2.63
CA PRO A 6 -9.34 -18.22 3.60
C PRO A 6 -8.66 -19.40 4.32
N ASN A 7 -8.79 -20.64 3.80
CA ASN A 7 -8.24 -21.82 4.46
C ASN A 7 -6.75 -22.02 4.10
N PHE A 8 -5.87 -21.77 5.06
CA PHE A 8 -4.41 -21.90 4.87
C PHE A 8 -3.98 -23.34 4.56
N ASP A 9 -4.57 -24.33 5.23
CA ASP A 9 -4.19 -25.74 5.04
C ASP A 9 -4.57 -26.21 3.65
N GLU A 10 -5.77 -25.86 3.17
CA GLU A 10 -6.22 -26.20 1.82
C GLU A 10 -5.33 -25.55 0.75
N ALA A 11 -4.92 -24.30 0.96
CA ALA A 11 -3.99 -23.60 0.07
C ALA A 11 -2.62 -24.28 0.00
N ILE A 12 -2.07 -24.66 1.16
CA ILE A 12 -0.78 -25.34 1.26
C ILE A 12 -0.84 -26.73 0.63
N GLU A 13 -1.88 -27.52 0.91
CA GLU A 13 -2.06 -28.85 0.31
C GLU A 13 -2.25 -28.76 -1.20
N THR A 14 -2.93 -27.73 -1.69
CA THR A 14 -3.05 -27.46 -3.12
C THR A 14 -1.70 -27.19 -3.76
N LEU A 15 -0.85 -26.35 -3.15
CA LEU A 15 0.52 -26.10 -3.62
C LEU A 15 1.40 -27.36 -3.59
N LYS A 16 1.28 -28.19 -2.56
CA LYS A 16 1.99 -29.48 -2.48
C LYS A 16 1.55 -30.43 -3.61
N LYS A 17 0.23 -30.55 -3.82
CA LYS A 17 -0.36 -31.44 -4.83
C LYS A 17 0.01 -31.05 -6.25
N LEU A 18 -0.03 -29.75 -6.57
CA LEU A 18 0.30 -29.25 -7.91
C LEU A 18 1.82 -29.18 -8.14
N GLY A 19 2.60 -28.98 -7.08
CA GLY A 19 4.06 -28.98 -7.12
C GLY A 19 4.67 -27.79 -7.88
N PRO A 20 6.01 -27.74 -8.03
CA PRO A 20 6.73 -26.55 -8.51
C PRO A 20 6.67 -26.32 -10.03
N LYS A 21 6.03 -27.20 -10.81
CA LYS A 21 6.08 -27.18 -12.28
C LYS A 21 5.26 -26.05 -12.92
N HIS A 22 4.45 -25.35 -12.14
CA HIS A 22 3.52 -24.33 -12.61
C HIS A 22 3.90 -22.95 -12.11
N ARG A 23 3.45 -21.93 -12.83
CA ARG A 23 3.43 -20.55 -12.34
C ARG A 23 2.11 -20.29 -11.61
N TYR A 24 2.20 -19.69 -10.44
CA TYR A 24 1.07 -19.39 -9.58
C TYR A 24 0.90 -17.88 -9.46
N LEU A 25 -0.35 -17.42 -9.48
CA LEU A 25 -0.72 -16.10 -9.03
C LEU A 25 -1.58 -16.26 -7.79
N ILE A 26 -1.08 -15.82 -6.64
CA ILE A 26 -1.84 -15.83 -5.38
C ILE A 26 -2.41 -14.42 -5.18
N SER A 27 -3.73 -14.34 -5.01
CA SER A 27 -4.43 -13.09 -4.78
C SER A 27 -5.09 -13.07 -3.41
N GLY A 28 -4.90 -12.00 -2.65
CA GLY A 28 -5.47 -11.85 -1.31
C GLY A 28 -5.11 -10.51 -0.65
N TYR A 29 -5.76 -10.17 0.45
CA TYR A 29 -5.41 -8.97 1.22
C TYR A 29 -4.11 -9.19 2.04
N PRO A 30 -3.37 -8.12 2.38
CA PRO A 30 -2.02 -8.24 2.94
C PRO A 30 -1.91 -9.07 4.25
N PRO A 31 -2.78 -8.91 5.27
CA PRO A 31 -2.76 -9.77 6.45
C PRO A 31 -2.95 -11.27 6.17
N PHE A 32 -3.91 -11.64 5.30
CA PHE A 32 -4.12 -13.05 4.93
C PHE A 32 -2.88 -13.64 4.26
N LEU A 33 -2.31 -12.93 3.29
CA LEU A 33 -1.12 -13.38 2.57
C LEU A 33 0.07 -13.54 3.52
N ARG A 34 0.23 -12.63 4.49
CA ARG A 34 1.26 -12.75 5.53
C ARG A 34 1.10 -14.05 6.32
N MET A 35 -0.13 -14.37 6.75
CA MET A 35 -0.39 -15.61 7.47
C MET A 35 -0.18 -16.85 6.59
N LEU A 36 -0.64 -16.83 5.35
CA LEU A 36 -0.46 -17.94 4.41
C LEU A 36 1.02 -18.30 4.25
N PHE A 37 1.89 -17.33 3.98
CA PHE A 37 3.33 -17.57 3.79
C PHE A 37 4.08 -17.88 5.10
N TYR A 38 3.57 -17.43 6.24
CA TYR A 38 4.05 -17.90 7.53
C TYR A 38 3.74 -19.39 7.74
N PHE A 39 2.50 -19.82 7.46
CA PHE A 39 2.08 -21.21 7.62
C PHE A 39 2.74 -22.17 6.63
N THR A 40 3.16 -21.71 5.43
CA THR A 40 3.95 -22.54 4.52
C THR A 40 5.31 -22.91 5.14
N THR A 41 5.94 -21.95 5.84
CA THR A 41 7.20 -22.17 6.57
C THR A 41 7.02 -23.15 7.73
N LYS A 42 5.95 -22.97 8.54
CA LYS A 42 5.57 -23.93 9.59
C LYS A 42 5.35 -25.34 9.05
N ASN A 43 4.74 -25.46 7.87
CA ASN A 43 4.49 -26.72 7.17
C ASN A 43 5.70 -27.27 6.37
N LYS A 44 6.89 -26.68 6.55
CA LYS A 44 8.14 -27.07 5.86
C LYS A 44 8.02 -27.09 4.33
N LEU A 45 7.18 -26.22 3.77
CA LEU A 45 7.03 -26.05 2.32
C LEU A 45 7.99 -24.95 1.84
N ASP A 46 9.05 -25.35 1.15
CA ASP A 46 10.01 -24.43 0.55
C ASP A 46 9.44 -23.81 -0.73
N LEU A 47 9.00 -22.55 -0.62
CA LEU A 47 8.40 -21.80 -1.72
C LEU A 47 9.42 -21.25 -2.71
N HIS A 48 10.72 -21.24 -2.41
CA HIS A 48 11.75 -20.87 -3.39
C HIS A 48 11.80 -21.83 -4.58
N ARG A 49 11.28 -23.04 -4.41
CA ARG A 49 11.15 -24.04 -5.48
C ARG A 49 10.00 -23.74 -6.43
N TYR A 50 9.09 -22.84 -6.06
CA TYR A 50 7.89 -22.51 -6.81
C TYR A 50 8.07 -21.20 -7.58
N HIS A 51 7.23 -20.99 -8.59
CA HIS A 51 7.14 -19.71 -9.29
C HIS A 51 5.83 -19.03 -8.89
N ILE A 52 5.89 -18.17 -7.87
CA ILE A 52 4.72 -17.53 -7.27
C ILE A 52 4.84 -16.02 -7.42
N ASP A 53 3.85 -15.44 -8.08
CA ASP A 53 3.61 -14.00 -8.13
C ASP A 53 2.37 -13.68 -7.26
N VAL A 54 2.29 -12.44 -6.77
CA VAL A 54 1.25 -11.99 -5.83
C VAL A 54 0.55 -10.74 -6.34
N LEU A 55 -0.77 -10.77 -6.33
CA LEU A 55 -1.62 -9.59 -6.51
C LEU A 55 -2.36 -9.32 -5.19
N THR A 56 -2.21 -8.15 -4.61
CA THR A 56 -2.85 -7.80 -3.34
C THR A 56 -3.69 -6.53 -3.44
N GLY A 57 -4.51 -6.26 -2.43
CA GLY A 57 -5.42 -5.12 -2.40
C GLY A 57 -6.37 -5.20 -1.21
N GLY A 58 -7.30 -4.24 -1.13
CA GLY A 58 -8.28 -4.15 -0.04
C GLY A 58 -7.74 -3.51 1.24
N GLU A 59 -6.43 -3.50 1.44
CA GLU A 59 -5.77 -2.80 2.55
C GLU A 59 -4.42 -2.24 2.12
N GLY A 60 -4.03 -1.10 2.71
CA GLY A 60 -2.69 -0.55 2.54
C GLY A 60 -1.65 -1.35 3.32
N PHE A 61 -0.40 -1.33 2.85
CA PHE A 61 0.71 -1.97 3.55
C PHE A 61 2.00 -1.16 3.39
N VAL A 62 2.94 -1.39 4.31
CA VAL A 62 4.29 -0.81 4.29
C VAL A 62 5.24 -1.66 3.44
N GLU A 63 6.28 -1.10 2.84
CA GLU A 63 7.16 -1.86 1.95
C GLU A 63 7.91 -3.01 2.66
N GLU A 64 8.12 -2.92 3.97
CA GLU A 64 8.68 -3.99 4.80
C GLU A 64 7.81 -5.26 4.77
N TRP A 65 6.49 -5.11 4.62
CA TRP A 65 5.60 -6.24 4.39
C TRP A 65 5.95 -6.95 3.07
N ARG A 66 6.21 -6.18 2.00
CA ARG A 66 6.59 -6.72 0.69
C ARG A 66 7.95 -7.42 0.77
N ASP A 67 8.91 -6.84 1.48
CA ASP A 67 10.22 -7.42 1.74
C ASP A 67 10.09 -8.77 2.45
N LEU A 68 9.23 -8.86 3.47
CA LEU A 68 8.95 -10.11 4.19
C LEU A 68 8.33 -11.17 3.27
N ILE A 69 7.34 -10.81 2.44
CA ILE A 69 6.78 -11.79 1.48
C ILE A 69 7.84 -12.28 0.50
N LYS A 70 8.71 -11.39 0.01
CA LYS A 70 9.84 -11.77 -0.86
C LYS A 70 10.84 -12.71 -0.19
N GLN A 71 11.02 -12.64 1.14
CA GLN A 71 11.87 -13.60 1.85
C GLN A 71 11.31 -15.03 1.75
N HIS A 72 9.99 -15.19 1.74
CA HIS A 72 9.36 -16.51 1.55
C HIS A 72 9.39 -16.98 0.09
N LEU A 73 9.15 -16.09 -0.88
CA LEU A 73 8.97 -16.45 -2.29
C LEU A 73 10.27 -16.42 -3.11
N GLY A 74 11.27 -15.68 -2.64
CA GLY A 74 12.49 -15.36 -3.39
C GLY A 74 12.44 -14.00 -4.08
N PRO A 75 13.61 -13.46 -4.48
CA PRO A 75 13.76 -12.09 -4.95
C PRO A 75 13.11 -11.81 -6.31
N SER A 76 12.85 -12.84 -7.11
CA SER A 76 12.23 -12.75 -8.43
C SER A 76 10.71 -12.65 -8.39
N ALA A 77 10.08 -12.89 -7.24
CA ALA A 77 8.63 -12.85 -7.10
C ALA A 77 8.09 -11.44 -7.39
N LEU A 78 7.11 -11.35 -8.28
CA LEU A 78 6.40 -10.12 -8.57
C LEU A 78 5.28 -9.95 -7.55
N ILE A 79 5.25 -8.80 -6.88
CA ILE A 79 4.22 -8.46 -5.90
C ILE A 79 3.69 -7.10 -6.26
N PHE A 80 2.42 -7.03 -6.64
CA PHE A 80 1.74 -5.78 -7.01
C PHE A 80 0.47 -5.61 -6.21
N SER A 81 0.10 -4.36 -5.94
CA SER A 81 -1.17 -4.01 -5.34
C SER A 81 -2.10 -3.33 -6.34
N ALA A 82 -3.40 -3.56 -6.20
CA ALA A 82 -4.44 -2.81 -6.87
C ALA A 82 -5.34 -2.13 -5.84
N TYR A 83 -5.77 -0.92 -6.20
CA TYR A 83 -6.72 -0.12 -5.46
C TYR A 83 -8.07 -0.09 -6.18
N GLY A 84 -9.13 -0.11 -5.40
CA GLY A 84 -10.51 0.02 -5.87
C GLY A 84 -11.49 -0.20 -4.74
N SER A 85 -12.77 -0.11 -5.06
CA SER A 85 -13.86 -0.37 -4.14
C SER A 85 -14.93 -1.22 -4.81
N THR A 86 -15.80 -1.81 -4.00
CA THR A 86 -16.97 -2.54 -4.50
C THR A 86 -17.85 -1.66 -5.40
N ASP A 87 -18.00 -0.37 -5.06
CA ASP A 87 -18.86 0.57 -5.80
C ASP A 87 -18.25 1.03 -7.14
N LYS A 88 -16.94 1.22 -7.21
CA LYS A 88 -16.24 1.75 -8.41
C LYS A 88 -15.70 0.65 -9.32
N GLY A 89 -15.57 -0.56 -8.77
CA GLY A 89 -14.86 -1.69 -9.35
C GLY A 89 -13.38 -1.71 -8.97
N LEU A 90 -12.74 -2.83 -9.27
CA LEU A 90 -11.31 -3.03 -9.08
C LEU A 90 -10.53 -2.34 -10.21
N GLY A 91 -9.32 -1.83 -9.89
CA GLY A 91 -8.39 -1.27 -10.88
C GLY A 91 -8.47 0.24 -11.08
N GLU A 92 -9.02 0.98 -10.12
CA GLU A 92 -8.91 2.46 -10.07
C GLU A 92 -7.45 2.90 -9.96
N GLY A 93 -6.64 2.14 -9.22
CA GLY A 93 -5.19 2.30 -9.19
C GLY A 93 -4.49 0.95 -9.30
N ILE A 94 -3.38 0.88 -10.02
CA ILE A 94 -2.55 -0.32 -10.12
C ILE A 94 -1.09 0.06 -9.83
N GLU A 95 -0.41 -0.74 -9.01
CA GLU A 95 1.03 -0.58 -8.82
C GLU A 95 1.78 -0.96 -10.09
N THR A 96 2.82 -0.19 -10.40
CA THR A 96 3.75 -0.48 -11.49
C THR A 96 5.17 -0.52 -10.93
N PRO A 97 6.15 -1.06 -11.67
CA PRO A 97 7.55 -0.98 -11.26
C PRO A 97 7.97 0.45 -10.90
N LEU A 98 7.45 1.45 -11.59
CA LEU A 98 7.71 2.86 -11.30
C LEU A 98 7.09 3.31 -9.98
N THR A 99 5.83 2.95 -9.69
CA THR A 99 5.21 3.37 -8.42
C THR A 99 5.90 2.72 -7.22
N ILE A 100 6.26 1.43 -7.34
CA ILE A 100 7.03 0.70 -6.31
C ILE A 100 8.40 1.37 -6.12
N THR A 101 9.06 1.77 -7.20
CA THR A 101 10.34 2.49 -7.15
C THR A 101 10.20 3.82 -6.42
N ILE A 102 9.18 4.61 -6.75
CA ILE A 102 8.89 5.90 -6.10
C ILE A 102 8.68 5.71 -4.59
N ARG A 103 7.89 4.70 -4.18
CA ARG A 103 7.67 4.39 -2.76
C ARG A 103 8.96 4.00 -2.04
N ASN A 104 9.78 3.16 -2.67
CA ASN A 104 11.06 2.73 -2.09
C ASN A 104 12.09 3.87 -2.01
N LEU A 105 12.12 4.76 -2.99
CA LEU A 105 12.94 5.97 -2.93
C LEU A 105 12.51 6.85 -1.75
N TYR A 106 11.21 7.06 -1.55
CA TYR A 106 10.74 7.84 -0.41
C TYR A 106 11.10 7.17 0.93
N ARG A 107 10.93 5.85 1.03
CA ARG A 107 11.34 5.06 2.20
C ARG A 107 12.82 5.26 2.55
N ILE A 108 13.70 5.05 1.57
CA ILE A 108 15.15 5.19 1.75
C ILE A 108 15.51 6.59 2.25
N LEU A 109 14.90 7.64 1.67
CA LEU A 109 15.15 9.02 2.09
C LEU A 109 14.73 9.26 3.55
N LEU A 110 13.57 8.75 3.97
CA LEU A 110 13.11 8.87 5.36
C LEU A 110 14.04 8.10 6.32
N ASP A 111 14.50 6.91 5.94
CA ASP A 111 15.41 6.12 6.76
C ASP A 111 16.77 6.81 6.94
N VAL A 112 17.31 7.42 5.88
CA VAL A 112 18.56 8.20 5.96
C VAL A 112 18.42 9.39 6.92
N VAL A 113 17.27 10.08 6.92
CA VAL A 113 17.02 11.19 7.86
C VAL A 113 16.89 10.69 9.31
N LYS A 114 16.23 9.56 9.55
CA LYS A 114 16.14 8.96 10.89
C LYS A 114 17.51 8.57 11.43
N VAL A 115 18.38 7.97 10.59
CA VAL A 115 19.75 7.62 10.99
C VAL A 115 20.56 8.87 11.29
N SER A 116 20.51 9.88 10.42
CA SER A 116 21.27 11.14 10.59
C SER A 116 20.85 11.95 11.82
N SER A 117 19.58 11.86 12.23
CA SER A 117 19.06 12.54 13.43
C SER A 117 19.33 11.79 14.74
N SER A 118 19.39 10.45 14.69
CA SER A 118 19.71 9.60 15.86
C SER A 118 21.21 9.47 16.13
N THR A 119 22.05 9.66 15.12
CA THR A 119 23.51 9.68 15.26
C THR A 119 24.03 11.11 15.31
N GLN A 120 24.11 11.68 16.51
CA GLN A 120 24.84 12.92 16.77
C GLN A 120 26.35 12.84 16.49
N ARG A 121 26.87 11.70 15.98
CA ARG A 121 28.28 11.48 15.61
C ARG A 121 28.39 10.41 14.53
N VAL A 122 28.16 10.74 13.25
CA VAL A 122 28.87 10.06 12.16
C VAL A 122 29.77 11.09 11.52
N SER A 123 31.08 10.84 11.61
CA SER A 123 32.11 11.70 11.03
C SER A 123 31.82 11.94 9.56
N SER A 124 32.04 13.17 9.12
CA SER A 124 31.88 13.73 7.77
C SER A 124 32.60 13.01 6.62
N LYS A 125 33.11 11.78 6.81
CA LYS A 125 33.89 11.02 5.83
C LYS A 125 33.08 10.11 4.90
N PHE A 126 31.79 9.93 5.12
CA PHE A 126 30.92 9.14 4.22
C PHE A 126 30.19 10.00 3.16
N LEU A 127 30.38 11.32 3.17
CA LEU A 127 29.68 12.27 2.28
C LEU A 127 30.52 12.73 1.08
N ASP A 128 31.74 12.23 0.90
CA ASP A 128 32.57 12.47 -0.29
C ASP A 128 32.19 11.54 -1.45
N SER A 129 30.89 11.32 -1.65
CA SER A 129 30.34 10.65 -2.83
C SER A 129 30.14 11.70 -3.93
N PRO A 130 30.53 11.44 -5.20
CA PRO A 130 30.22 12.32 -6.33
C PRO A 130 28.71 12.49 -6.58
N PHE A 131 27.87 11.75 -5.84
CA PHE A 131 26.42 11.90 -5.80
C PHE A 131 25.99 12.55 -4.48
N SER A 132 26.17 13.87 -4.36
CA SER A 132 25.51 14.63 -3.30
C SER A 132 24.03 14.76 -3.64
N ILE A 133 23.22 13.80 -3.18
CA ILE A 133 21.76 13.90 -3.27
C ILE A 133 21.33 14.95 -2.24
N ASP A 134 20.59 15.98 -2.67
CA ASP A 134 19.93 16.91 -1.77
C ASP A 134 18.76 16.20 -1.07
N ILE A 135 19.04 15.56 0.06
CA ILE A 135 18.07 14.79 0.85
C ILE A 135 16.93 15.70 1.34
N ALA A 136 17.25 16.93 1.76
CA ALA A 136 16.27 17.88 2.24
C ALA A 136 15.34 18.34 1.12
N GLY A 137 15.90 18.66 -0.06
CA GLY A 137 15.14 18.94 -1.27
C GLY A 137 14.28 17.76 -1.72
N ALA A 138 14.79 16.53 -1.63
CA ALA A 138 14.04 15.32 -1.98
C ALA A 138 12.85 15.08 -1.05
N ILE A 139 13.01 15.27 0.27
CA ILE A 139 11.89 15.15 1.21
C ILE A 139 10.88 16.28 1.02
N SER A 140 11.36 17.50 0.80
CA SER A 140 10.50 18.65 0.47
C SER A 140 9.67 18.37 -0.78
N LEU A 141 10.28 17.77 -1.81
CA LEU A 141 9.57 17.34 -3.02
C LEU A 141 8.44 16.37 -2.69
N PHE A 142 8.73 15.30 -1.94
CA PHE A 142 7.70 14.32 -1.56
C PHE A 142 6.58 14.94 -0.73
N ASN A 143 6.92 15.81 0.22
CA ASN A 143 5.94 16.53 1.02
C ASN A 143 5.04 17.43 0.14
N ASN A 144 5.61 18.08 -0.87
CA ASN A 144 4.87 18.92 -1.81
C ASN A 144 4.00 18.11 -2.78
N ILE A 145 4.48 16.96 -3.25
CA ILE A 145 3.74 16.09 -4.18
C ILE A 145 2.57 15.41 -3.48
N PHE A 146 2.83 14.87 -2.29
CA PHE A 146 1.85 14.11 -1.52
C PHE A 146 1.09 14.95 -0.49
N HIS A 147 1.35 16.27 -0.45
CA HIS A 147 0.74 17.21 0.49
C HIS A 147 0.88 16.79 1.96
N ILE A 148 2.01 16.16 2.30
CA ILE A 148 2.31 15.68 3.66
C ILE A 148 2.68 16.87 4.53
N ASN A 149 2.09 16.94 5.73
CA ASN A 149 2.54 17.85 6.77
C ASN A 149 3.63 17.17 7.62
N PRO A 150 4.92 17.52 7.43
CA PRO A 150 6.02 16.87 8.13
C PRO A 150 6.00 17.09 9.65
N ALA A 151 5.27 18.11 10.15
CA ALA A 151 5.14 18.36 11.57
C ALA A 151 4.14 17.42 12.28
N LYS A 152 3.29 16.72 11.52
CA LYS A 152 2.24 15.85 12.07
C LYS A 152 2.54 14.37 11.85
N GLU A 153 3.20 13.96 10.76
CA GLU A 153 3.36 12.54 10.43
C GLU A 153 4.52 12.24 9.45
N SER A 154 5.03 11.02 9.56
CA SER A 154 5.96 10.37 8.61
C SER A 154 5.27 9.11 8.09
N ARG A 155 4.29 9.25 7.18
CA ARG A 155 3.60 8.13 6.53
C ARG A 155 3.99 8.05 5.05
N ILE A 156 4.32 6.86 4.58
CA ILE A 156 4.56 6.59 3.16
C ILE A 156 3.24 6.11 2.55
N PRO A 157 2.63 6.84 1.61
CA PRO A 157 1.38 6.40 1.02
C PRO A 157 1.57 5.17 0.14
N MET A 158 0.48 4.46 -0.11
CA MET A 158 0.37 3.61 -1.30
C MET A 158 0.41 4.51 -2.54
N VAL A 159 1.09 4.08 -3.60
CA VAL A 159 1.22 4.84 -4.85
C VAL A 159 0.88 3.93 -6.02
N PHE A 160 -0.01 4.41 -6.87
CA PHE A 160 -0.58 3.70 -8.01
C PHE A 160 -0.50 4.58 -9.26
N GLN A 161 -0.64 3.96 -10.43
CA GLN A 161 -1.01 4.67 -11.65
C GLN A 161 -2.48 4.38 -11.98
N THR A 162 -3.16 5.37 -12.54
CA THR A 162 -4.57 5.27 -12.94
C THR A 162 -4.74 5.58 -14.42
N ASP A 163 -5.60 4.84 -15.11
CA ASP A 163 -6.02 5.18 -16.46
C ASP A 163 -7.06 6.34 -16.43
N PRO A 164 -6.72 7.54 -16.92
CA PRO A 164 -7.64 8.68 -16.91
C PRO A 164 -8.82 8.53 -17.88
N LEU A 165 -8.78 7.56 -18.81
CA LEU A 165 -9.90 7.25 -19.71
C LEU A 165 -10.93 6.33 -19.05
N THR A 166 -10.53 5.61 -18.00
CA THR A 166 -11.41 4.71 -17.24
C THR A 166 -11.98 5.42 -16.01
N TYR A 167 -11.18 6.25 -15.33
CA TYR A 167 -11.58 6.96 -14.12
C TYR A 167 -11.19 8.44 -14.19
N PHE A 168 -12.19 9.31 -14.07
CA PHE A 168 -11.95 10.74 -13.89
C PHE A 168 -11.87 11.06 -12.39
N HIS A 169 -10.74 11.63 -11.99
CA HIS A 169 -10.45 11.98 -10.60
C HIS A 169 -10.49 13.50 -10.40
N GLN A 170 -11.28 13.94 -9.42
CA GLN A 170 -11.33 15.34 -8.99
C GLN A 170 -10.87 15.43 -7.54
N GLN A 171 -9.75 16.10 -7.30
CA GLN A 171 -9.21 16.31 -5.97
C GLN A 171 -10.00 17.38 -5.21
N ILE A 172 -10.25 17.13 -3.93
CA ILE A 172 -10.95 18.04 -3.02
C ILE A 172 -10.21 18.12 -1.68
N TYR A 173 -10.50 19.18 -0.93
CA TYR A 173 -9.96 19.39 0.42
C TYR A 173 -11.12 19.53 1.39
N LYS A 174 -11.05 18.81 2.52
CA LYS A 174 -12.03 18.89 3.59
C LYS A 174 -11.33 19.19 4.91
N ASN A 175 -12.04 19.87 5.81
CA ASN A 175 -11.64 19.93 7.21
C ASN A 175 -12.35 18.80 7.97
N ARG A 176 -11.59 17.89 8.56
CA ARG A 176 -12.09 16.84 9.45
C ARG A 176 -11.44 17.02 10.82
N ASN A 177 -12.24 17.31 11.84
CA ASN A 177 -11.79 17.46 13.23
C ASN A 177 -10.59 18.44 13.39
N GLY A 178 -10.60 19.55 12.65
CA GLY A 178 -9.51 20.55 12.69
C GLY A 178 -8.28 20.20 11.86
N ASN A 179 -8.28 19.06 11.16
CA ASN A 179 -7.24 18.67 10.22
C ASN A 179 -7.74 18.85 8.77
N ASN A 180 -6.95 19.52 7.94
CA ASN A 180 -7.20 19.57 6.51
C ASN A 180 -6.76 18.25 5.89
N VAL A 181 -7.71 17.49 5.36
CA VAL A 181 -7.47 16.23 4.65
C VAL A 181 -7.74 16.43 3.16
N GLN A 182 -6.93 15.76 2.35
CA GLN A 182 -7.09 15.72 0.91
C GLN A 182 -7.81 14.43 0.53
N GLU A 183 -8.82 14.51 -0.32
CA GLU A 183 -9.59 13.36 -0.80
C GLU A 183 -9.79 13.45 -2.32
N VAL A 184 -10.19 12.35 -2.94
CA VAL A 184 -10.49 12.30 -4.37
C VAL A 184 -11.92 11.83 -4.61
N LEU A 185 -12.65 12.62 -5.41
CA LEU A 185 -13.91 12.23 -6.00
C LEU A 185 -13.64 11.48 -7.31
N THR A 186 -14.30 10.34 -7.50
CA THR A 186 -14.10 9.50 -8.68
C THR A 186 -15.39 9.44 -9.50
N THR A 187 -15.26 9.65 -10.81
CA THR A 187 -16.29 9.36 -11.80
C THR A 187 -15.82 8.21 -12.67
N ASN A 188 -16.61 7.14 -12.73
CA ASN A 188 -16.35 5.99 -13.58
C ASN A 188 -16.80 6.31 -15.02
N LEU A 189 -15.87 6.19 -15.97
CA LEU A 189 -16.09 6.48 -17.39
C LEU A 189 -16.32 5.22 -18.23
N LYS A 190 -16.30 4.03 -17.63
CA LYS A 190 -16.51 2.74 -18.33
C LYS A 190 -17.93 2.69 -18.92
N THR A 191 -18.00 2.51 -20.23
CA THR A 191 -19.27 2.43 -20.98
C THR A 191 -20.04 1.13 -20.74
N TYR A 192 -19.42 0.14 -20.11
CA TYR A 192 -20.00 -1.17 -19.78
C TYR A 192 -20.27 -1.34 -18.27
N SER A 193 -20.19 -0.26 -17.48
CA SER A 193 -20.61 -0.28 -16.08
C SER A 193 -22.14 -0.23 -16.00
N SER A 194 -22.75 -1.16 -15.27
CA SER A 194 -24.19 -1.12 -14.98
C SER A 194 -24.56 -0.05 -13.96
N GLN A 195 -23.58 0.47 -13.22
CA GLN A 195 -23.76 1.54 -12.23
C GLN A 195 -23.01 2.79 -12.69
N ALA A 196 -23.74 3.91 -12.79
CA ALA A 196 -23.15 5.22 -13.03
C ALA A 196 -22.61 5.78 -11.70
N VAL A 197 -21.29 5.82 -11.58
CA VAL A 197 -20.61 6.38 -10.42
C VAL A 197 -20.07 7.74 -10.81
N ILE A 198 -20.64 8.83 -10.26
CA ILE A 198 -20.28 10.21 -10.61
C ILE A 198 -19.90 10.96 -9.34
N LYS A 199 -18.71 11.57 -9.35
CA LYS A 199 -18.16 12.36 -8.22
C LYS A 199 -18.28 11.63 -6.87
N TYR A 200 -18.09 10.32 -6.88
CA TYR A 200 -18.24 9.49 -5.70
C TYR A 200 -17.01 9.60 -4.81
N ASN A 201 -17.23 9.86 -3.53
CA ASN A 201 -16.17 9.97 -2.53
C ASN A 201 -16.09 8.68 -1.71
N ILE A 202 -14.92 8.03 -1.75
CA ILE A 202 -14.63 6.85 -0.92
C ILE A 202 -14.12 7.22 0.48
N GLU A 203 -13.79 8.49 0.68
CA GLU A 203 -13.31 9.07 1.93
C GLU A 203 -11.98 8.48 2.41
N ASP A 204 -11.12 8.18 1.44
CA ASP A 204 -9.70 7.92 1.67
C ASP A 204 -8.92 9.24 1.58
N GLU A 205 -8.01 9.44 2.54
CA GLU A 205 -6.97 10.47 2.47
C GLU A 205 -6.06 10.15 1.29
N SER A 206 -6.23 10.90 0.21
CA SER A 206 -5.73 10.53 -1.11
C SER A 206 -5.54 11.74 -2.01
N GLY A 207 -4.77 11.55 -3.09
CA GLY A 207 -4.54 12.59 -4.07
C GLY A 207 -4.08 12.08 -5.43
N ILE A 208 -4.03 13.01 -6.40
CA ILE A 208 -3.58 12.76 -7.77
C ILE A 208 -2.38 13.65 -8.09
N CYS A 209 -1.39 13.11 -8.80
CA CYS A 209 -0.28 13.86 -9.35
C CYS A 209 -0.08 13.50 -10.82
N GLY A 210 -0.03 14.52 -11.69
CA GLY A 210 0.25 14.31 -13.12
C GLY A 210 1.63 13.70 -13.34
N PHE A 211 1.77 12.89 -14.39
CA PHE A 211 3.02 12.18 -14.69
C PHE A 211 4.21 13.15 -14.80
N ASP A 212 4.07 14.20 -15.62
CA ASP A 212 5.13 15.20 -15.82
C ASP A 212 5.47 15.95 -14.54
N LYS A 213 4.47 16.27 -13.71
CA LYS A 213 4.71 16.93 -12.41
C LYS A 213 5.57 16.05 -11.51
N MET A 214 5.26 14.75 -11.42
CA MET A 214 6.05 13.79 -10.65
C MET A 214 7.48 13.68 -11.21
N MET A 215 7.62 13.47 -12.52
CA MET A 215 8.92 13.27 -13.17
C MET A 215 9.80 14.52 -13.10
N ASN A 216 9.25 15.72 -13.36
CA ASN A 216 9.97 16.99 -13.22
C ASN A 216 10.39 17.24 -11.77
N GLY A 217 9.57 16.80 -10.81
CA GLY A 217 9.91 16.78 -9.40
C GLY A 217 11.19 15.99 -9.13
N PHE A 218 11.25 14.72 -9.55
CA PHE A 218 12.46 13.92 -9.37
C PHE A 218 13.67 14.46 -10.14
N LYS A 219 13.44 15.00 -11.34
CA LYS A 219 14.49 15.61 -12.15
C LYS A 219 15.13 16.82 -11.45
N SER A 220 14.36 17.64 -10.72
CA SER A 220 14.90 18.81 -10.03
C SER A 220 15.87 18.47 -8.90
N ILE A 221 15.81 17.25 -8.37
CA ILE A 221 16.70 16.72 -7.33
C ILE A 221 17.74 15.73 -7.90
N GLY A 222 17.86 15.63 -9.22
CA GLY A 222 18.85 14.78 -9.89
C GLY A 222 18.55 13.27 -9.82
N ILE A 223 17.31 12.87 -9.55
CA ILE A 223 16.89 11.47 -9.48
C ILE A 223 16.08 11.13 -10.74
N ASP A 224 16.38 10.00 -11.38
CA ASP A 224 15.57 9.43 -12.46
C ASP A 224 14.87 8.14 -11.99
N PRO A 225 13.61 8.20 -11.54
CA PRO A 225 12.90 7.03 -11.04
C PRO A 225 12.63 5.99 -12.13
N ILE A 226 12.60 6.38 -13.41
CA ILE A 226 12.41 5.45 -14.52
C ILE A 226 13.67 4.59 -14.68
N ALA A 227 14.86 5.18 -14.62
CA ALA A 227 16.11 4.42 -14.65
C ALA A 227 16.22 3.38 -13.52
N PHE A 228 15.76 3.71 -12.31
CA PHE A 228 15.71 2.76 -11.20
C PHE A 228 14.66 1.66 -11.41
N SER A 229 13.49 2.01 -11.96
CA SER A 229 12.42 1.04 -12.20
C SER A 229 12.79 -0.06 -13.18
N LYS A 230 13.71 0.22 -14.12
CA LYS A 230 14.27 -0.76 -15.07
C LYS A 230 15.13 -1.86 -14.41
N ARG A 231 15.46 -1.71 -13.13
CA ARG A 231 16.18 -2.73 -12.35
C ARG A 231 15.25 -3.77 -11.73
N LEU A 232 13.94 -3.54 -11.76
CA LEU A 232 12.95 -4.50 -11.29
C LEU A 232 12.66 -5.54 -12.37
N PRO A 233 12.40 -6.82 -12.00
CA PRO A 233 12.09 -7.86 -12.98
C PRO A 233 10.91 -7.47 -13.88
N HIS A 234 10.99 -7.81 -15.17
CA HIS A 234 9.95 -7.58 -16.18
C HIS A 234 9.58 -6.09 -16.43
N SER A 235 10.54 -5.17 -16.23
CA SER A 235 10.38 -3.73 -16.50
C SER A 235 10.45 -3.31 -17.98
N ASP A 236 10.65 -4.26 -18.91
CA ASP A 236 10.75 -3.99 -20.36
C ASP A 236 9.40 -3.67 -21.03
N SER A 237 8.33 -3.54 -20.25
CA SER A 237 7.01 -3.17 -20.75
C SER A 237 6.93 -1.68 -21.12
N ARG A 238 6.08 -1.37 -22.11
CA ARG A 238 5.83 0.01 -22.57
C ARG A 238 5.38 0.87 -21.39
N PHE A 239 6.16 1.89 -21.07
CA PHE A 239 5.80 2.90 -20.08
C PHE A 239 4.62 3.74 -20.59
N LEU A 240 3.48 3.64 -19.90
CA LEU A 240 2.37 4.56 -20.13
C LEU A 240 2.49 5.73 -19.14
N PRO A 241 2.49 6.99 -19.62
CA PRO A 241 2.65 8.18 -18.79
C PRO A 241 1.35 8.53 -18.05
N PHE A 242 0.77 7.55 -17.37
CA PHE A 242 -0.45 7.72 -16.61
C PHE A 242 -0.23 8.54 -15.33
N PRO A 243 -1.22 9.35 -14.91
CA PRO A 243 -1.17 10.04 -13.62
C PRO A 243 -0.98 9.06 -12.46
N PHE A 244 -0.37 9.58 -11.40
CA PHE A 244 -0.22 8.90 -10.13
C PHE A 244 -1.42 9.17 -9.24
N PHE A 245 -1.90 8.12 -8.59
CA PHE A 245 -2.90 8.17 -7.53
C PHE A 245 -2.27 7.63 -6.24
N PHE A 246 -2.39 8.34 -5.13
CA PHE A 246 -1.78 7.95 -3.86
C PHE A 246 -2.80 7.96 -2.72
N VAL A 247 -2.63 7.03 -1.77
CA VAL A 247 -3.57 6.77 -0.68
C VAL A 247 -2.83 6.55 0.64
N PHE A 248 -3.19 7.31 1.68
CA PHE A 248 -2.66 7.16 3.04
C PHE A 248 -3.50 6.22 3.91
N GLY A 249 -4.79 6.09 3.58
CA GLY A 249 -5.78 5.34 4.35
C GLY A 249 -7.07 6.14 4.48
N ARG A 250 -7.93 5.76 5.42
CA ARG A 250 -9.25 6.37 5.59
C ARG A 250 -9.17 7.71 6.31
N SER A 251 -9.89 8.71 5.81
CA SER A 251 -9.96 10.04 6.41
C SER A 251 -11.00 10.13 7.55
N THR A 252 -11.88 9.13 7.67
CA THR A 252 -13.06 9.12 8.55
C THR A 252 -12.85 8.42 9.89
N GLY A 253 -11.67 7.84 10.15
CA GLY A 253 -11.45 7.00 11.33
C GLY A 253 -12.01 5.57 11.22
N MET A 254 -12.57 5.21 10.05
CA MET A 254 -12.91 3.84 9.70
C MET A 254 -11.64 2.97 9.65
N LEU A 255 -11.71 1.76 10.20
CA LEU A 255 -10.59 0.82 10.22
C LEU A 255 -10.88 -0.34 9.27
N SER A 256 -9.85 -0.81 8.55
CA SER A 256 -9.91 -2.09 7.86
C SER A 256 -9.34 -3.16 8.79
N VAL A 257 -10.09 -4.24 9.05
CA VAL A 257 -9.64 -5.41 9.80
C VAL A 257 -9.96 -6.64 8.98
N ASP A 258 -8.93 -7.41 8.61
CA ASP A 258 -9.04 -8.57 7.72
C ASP A 258 -9.73 -8.26 6.37
N GLY A 259 -9.50 -7.05 5.85
CA GLY A 259 -10.13 -6.56 4.62
C GLY A 259 -11.59 -6.13 4.76
N ALA A 260 -12.18 -6.23 5.96
CA ALA A 260 -13.51 -5.72 6.27
C ALA A 260 -13.42 -4.27 6.77
N ASN A 261 -14.28 -3.41 6.22
CA ASN A 261 -14.40 -2.02 6.67
C ASN A 261 -15.27 -1.97 7.93
N ILE A 262 -14.69 -1.57 9.06
CA ILE A 262 -15.34 -1.42 10.36
C ILE A 262 -15.53 0.07 10.66
N PHE A 263 -16.77 0.49 10.83
CA PHE A 263 -17.13 1.86 11.19
C PHE A 263 -17.30 2.00 12.70
N PRO A 264 -16.75 3.06 13.35
CA PRO A 264 -16.96 3.31 14.76
C PRO A 264 -18.45 3.30 15.15
N GLU A 265 -19.32 3.85 14.32
CA GLU A 265 -20.75 3.93 14.56
C GLU A 265 -21.40 2.54 14.68
N GLU A 266 -20.92 1.55 13.93
CA GLU A 266 -21.40 0.17 14.02
C GLU A 266 -20.99 -0.49 15.35
N ILE A 267 -19.77 -0.22 15.80
CA ILE A 267 -19.29 -0.66 17.13
C ILE A 267 -20.05 0.04 18.24
N GLY A 268 -20.28 1.36 18.11
CA GLY A 268 -21.11 2.12 19.03
C GLY A 268 -22.52 1.55 19.13
N ARG A 269 -23.17 1.26 17.99
CA ARG A 269 -24.48 0.60 17.95
C ARG A 269 -24.46 -0.76 18.63
N ALA A 270 -23.42 -1.56 18.42
CA ALA A 270 -23.29 -2.86 19.07
C ALA A 270 -23.15 -2.72 20.60
N ILE A 271 -22.37 -1.74 21.07
CA ILE A 271 -22.21 -1.43 22.51
C ILE A 271 -23.53 -0.98 23.13
N GLU A 272 -24.27 -0.07 22.49
CA GLU A 272 -25.56 0.44 22.98
C GLU A 272 -26.61 -0.66 23.16
N HIS A 273 -26.59 -1.69 22.30
CA HIS A 273 -27.51 -2.83 22.38
C HIS A 273 -26.96 -3.99 23.24
N SER A 274 -25.80 -3.81 23.88
CA SER A 274 -25.19 -4.81 24.75
C SER A 274 -25.46 -4.52 26.23
N GLU A 275 -25.18 -5.50 27.09
CA GLU A 275 -25.34 -5.39 28.54
C GLU A 275 -24.48 -4.28 29.16
N ILE A 276 -23.41 -3.85 28.48
CA ILE A 276 -22.51 -2.79 28.93
C ILE A 276 -22.86 -1.41 28.40
N GLY A 277 -23.90 -1.27 27.56
CA GLY A 277 -24.24 0.00 26.90
C GLY A 277 -24.46 1.15 27.89
N SER A 278 -25.15 0.87 29.00
CA SER A 278 -25.40 1.85 30.07
C SER A 278 -24.13 2.27 30.85
N LEU A 279 -23.02 1.57 30.67
CA LEU A 279 -21.75 1.80 31.36
C LEU A 279 -20.71 2.50 30.48
N VAL A 280 -20.95 2.60 29.16
CA VAL A 280 -19.97 3.13 28.20
C VAL A 280 -20.41 4.49 27.68
N ASN A 281 -19.76 5.56 28.16
CA ASN A 281 -20.04 6.92 27.70
C ASN A 281 -19.31 7.29 26.38
N SER A 282 -18.16 6.67 26.11
CA SER A 282 -17.40 6.86 24.87
C SER A 282 -16.40 5.71 24.68
N PHE A 283 -15.99 5.45 23.45
CA PHE A 283 -14.99 4.43 23.13
C PHE A 283 -13.99 4.92 22.08
N ARG A 284 -12.89 4.19 21.95
CA ARG A 284 -11.88 4.38 20.91
C ARG A 284 -11.56 3.02 20.31
N ILE A 285 -11.46 2.96 18.98
CA ILE A 285 -10.94 1.79 18.29
C ILE A 285 -9.47 2.03 17.96
N LYS A 286 -8.63 1.03 18.24
CA LYS A 286 -7.21 1.04 17.93
C LYS A 286 -6.86 -0.32 17.32
N LEU A 287 -6.21 -0.29 16.16
CA LEU A 287 -5.58 -1.48 15.61
C LEU A 287 -4.15 -1.57 16.15
N SER A 288 -3.80 -2.74 16.67
CA SER A 288 -2.41 -3.05 17.07
C SER A 288 -2.09 -4.49 16.67
N PRO A 289 -0.90 -4.76 16.12
CA PRO A 289 -0.44 -6.13 15.91
C PRO A 289 -0.38 -6.85 17.27
N ASP A 290 -1.03 -8.01 17.38
CA ASP A 290 -0.81 -8.92 18.51
C ASP A 290 0.32 -9.89 18.14
N TYR A 291 1.45 -9.78 18.83
CA TYR A 291 2.63 -10.63 18.60
C TYR A 291 2.50 -12.01 19.26
N ARG A 292 1.42 -12.29 19.99
CA ARG A 292 1.22 -13.56 20.73
C ARG A 292 0.66 -14.70 19.88
N PHE A 293 0.26 -14.46 18.63
CA PHE A 293 -0.27 -15.48 17.70
C PHE A 293 0.73 -16.58 17.27
N ALA A 294 1.85 -16.76 17.98
CA ALA A 294 2.82 -17.82 17.76
C ALA A 294 3.28 -18.53 19.05
N ILE A 295 2.74 -18.16 20.21
CA ILE A 295 2.96 -18.89 21.47
C ILE A 295 1.69 -19.72 21.66
N GLU A 296 1.80 -21.04 21.51
CA GLU A 296 0.79 -21.93 22.07
C GLU A 296 0.63 -21.55 23.55
N LEU A 297 -0.55 -21.06 23.92
CA LEU A 297 -0.89 -20.96 25.33
C LEU A 297 -1.03 -22.41 25.81
N GLU A 298 0.02 -22.92 26.45
CA GLU A 298 -0.02 -24.11 27.30
C GLU A 298 -1.06 -23.96 28.42
#